data_AF-A0A0G4PE94-F1
#
_entry.id   AF-A0A0G4PE94-F1
#
_cell.length_a   1.000
_cell.length_b   1.000
_cell.length_c   1.000
_cell.angle_alpha   90.00
_cell.angle_beta   90.00
_cell.angle_gamma   90.00
#
_symmetry.space_group_name_H-M   'P 1'
#
loop_
_entity.id
_entity.type
_entity.pdbx_description
1 polymer ?
#
loop_
_entity_poly.entity_id
_entity_poly.type
_entity_poly.pdbx_seq_one_letter_code
_entity_poly.pdbx_strand_id
1 'polypeptide(L)'
;MTTHVWGDGPWPLITTPSGTQDVVSDHHILEEKQMFPGFEKVIGTAGFLNTNVEQHHAFEPQLKSLLEYANHTNHVNYDAATVRRIIEEMAPSFHRHLNDEIDSLLSMQPYNGSALLKVYKHCAAEATKQDKQVVPPMVLGLRDFTFEGGNQWPSLPPMAAWVISYFLARRYSGSWRFLPSDSWGRPRALAFGPGDDNEATMG
;
A
#
# COMPACT_ATOMS: atom_id res chain seq x y z
N MET A 1 18.30 35.70 4.26
CA MET A 1 17.84 34.37 3.83
C MET A 1 17.35 33.65 5.06
N THR A 2 16.04 33.61 5.26
CA THR A 2 15.40 32.89 6.37
C THR A 2 15.35 31.41 6.00
N THR A 3 16.11 30.60 6.73
CA THR A 3 16.02 29.13 6.64
C THR A 3 14.68 28.71 7.23
N HIS A 4 13.76 28.22 6.41
CA HIS A 4 12.56 27.55 6.90
C HIS A 4 12.99 26.31 7.68
N VAL A 5 12.82 26.36 8.99
CA VAL A 5 12.98 25.22 9.88
C VAL A 5 11.61 24.54 9.94
N TRP A 6 11.51 23.30 9.49
CA TRP A 6 10.31 22.49 9.66
C TRP A 6 10.01 22.33 11.15
N GLY A 7 8.73 22.38 11.54
CA GLY A 7 8.28 22.31 12.95
C GLY A 7 8.75 21.07 13.70
N ASP A 8 9.18 20.03 12.99
CA ASP A 8 9.48 18.71 13.55
C ASP A 8 10.93 18.24 13.26
N GLY A 9 11.82 19.16 12.85
CA GLY A 9 13.24 18.88 12.64
C GLY A 9 13.61 18.26 11.27
N PRO A 10 14.91 18.10 10.97
CA PRO A 10 15.37 17.59 9.69
C PRO A 10 15.18 16.08 9.60
N TRP A 11 14.11 15.64 8.95
CA TRP A 11 13.95 14.24 8.58
C TRP A 11 14.82 13.94 7.35
N PRO A 12 15.71 12.93 7.38
CA PRO A 12 16.24 12.39 6.13
C PRO A 12 15.03 11.99 5.27
N LEU A 13 15.07 12.32 3.98
CA LEU A 13 13.96 11.97 3.09
C LEU A 13 13.61 10.51 3.29
N ILE A 14 12.31 10.32 3.44
CA ILE A 14 11.69 9.16 4.03
C ILE A 14 12.15 7.93 3.23
N THR A 15 12.72 6.92 3.88
CA THR A 15 13.09 5.62 3.27
C THR A 15 11.88 4.72 2.98
N THR A 16 10.69 5.22 3.27
CA THR A 16 9.42 4.48 3.29
C THR A 16 8.60 4.61 2.01
N PRO A 17 8.57 5.72 1.24
CA PRO A 17 7.91 5.76 -0.05
C PRO A 17 8.48 4.72 -1.01
N SER A 18 9.77 4.42 -0.93
CA SER A 18 10.37 3.31 -1.67
C SER A 18 9.88 1.96 -1.15
N GLY A 19 9.96 1.75 0.17
CA GLY A 19 9.46 0.53 0.80
C GLY A 19 7.99 0.23 0.51
N THR A 20 7.09 1.22 0.45
CA THR A 20 5.67 1.00 0.12
C THR A 20 5.44 0.64 -1.34
N GLN A 21 6.25 1.18 -2.26
CA GLN A 21 6.17 0.84 -3.68
C GLN A 21 6.73 -0.56 -3.94
N ASP A 22 7.77 -0.96 -3.21
CA ASP A 22 8.24 -2.34 -3.19
C ASP A 22 7.11 -3.29 -2.75
N VAL A 23 6.27 -2.91 -1.77
CA VAL A 23 5.09 -3.72 -1.40
C VAL A 23 4.08 -3.86 -2.52
N VAL A 24 3.74 -2.76 -3.22
CA VAL A 24 2.80 -2.77 -4.33
C VAL A 24 3.35 -3.60 -5.49
N SER A 25 4.63 -3.44 -5.82
CA SER A 25 5.30 -4.23 -6.86
C SER A 25 5.34 -5.73 -6.49
N ASP A 26 5.78 -6.07 -5.28
CA ASP A 26 5.85 -7.44 -4.80
C ASP A 26 4.47 -8.12 -4.77
N HIS A 27 3.41 -7.37 -4.44
CA HIS A 27 2.03 -7.83 -4.48
C HIS A 27 1.67 -8.33 -5.89
N HIS A 28 1.77 -7.47 -6.91
CA HIS A 28 1.42 -7.85 -8.28
C HIS A 28 2.36 -8.94 -8.85
N ILE A 29 3.65 -8.94 -8.48
CA ILE A 29 4.58 -10.02 -8.84
C ILE A 29 4.11 -11.37 -8.29
N LEU A 30 3.63 -11.39 -7.04
CA LEU A 30 3.15 -12.61 -6.40
C LEU A 30 1.86 -13.11 -7.07
N GLU A 31 1.00 -12.19 -7.50
CA GLU A 31 -0.21 -12.52 -8.24
C GLU A 31 0.10 -13.16 -9.57
N GLU A 32 0.94 -12.52 -10.39
CA GLU A 32 1.32 -13.00 -11.71
C GLU A 32 2.10 -14.33 -11.67
N LYS A 33 2.95 -14.52 -10.67
CA LYS A 33 3.78 -15.74 -10.58
C LYS A 33 3.07 -16.92 -9.92
N GLN A 34 2.09 -16.67 -9.06
CA GLN A 34 1.49 -17.71 -8.23
C GLN A 34 -0.03 -17.69 -8.20
N MET A 35 -0.64 -16.56 -7.85
CA MET A 35 -2.08 -16.51 -7.59
C MET A 35 -2.89 -16.70 -8.87
N PHE A 36 -2.63 -15.91 -9.90
CA PHE A 36 -3.37 -15.96 -11.16
C PHE A 36 -3.16 -17.29 -11.88
N PRO A 37 -1.92 -17.81 -12.07
CA PRO A 37 -1.74 -19.15 -12.64
C PRO A 37 -2.41 -20.25 -11.82
N GLY A 38 -2.43 -20.10 -10.49
CA GLY A 38 -3.11 -21.02 -9.58
C GLY A 38 -4.62 -21.02 -9.78
N PHE A 39 -5.25 -19.85 -9.90
CA PHE A 39 -6.67 -19.70 -10.20
C PHE A 39 -7.01 -20.25 -11.59
N GLU A 40 -6.24 -19.90 -12.61
CA GLU A 40 -6.43 -20.38 -13.99
C GLU A 40 -6.38 -21.91 -14.07
N LYS A 41 -5.50 -22.55 -13.29
CA LYS A 41 -5.44 -24.02 -13.20
C LYS A 41 -6.70 -24.62 -12.57
N VAL A 42 -7.28 -23.97 -11.56
CA VAL A 42 -8.52 -24.42 -10.92
C VAL A 42 -9.73 -24.22 -11.86
N ILE A 43 -9.75 -23.09 -12.56
CA ILE A 43 -10.79 -22.71 -13.53
C ILE A 43 -10.70 -23.57 -14.80
N GLY A 44 -9.49 -24.00 -15.18
CA GLY A 44 -9.23 -24.75 -16.40
C GLY A 44 -9.18 -23.89 -17.66
N THR A 45 -9.00 -22.57 -17.52
CA THR A 45 -8.92 -21.61 -18.62
C THR A 45 -7.65 -20.79 -18.48
N ALA A 46 -6.70 -21.00 -19.40
CA ALA A 46 -5.46 -20.22 -19.45
C ALA A 46 -5.74 -18.79 -19.91
N GLY A 47 -5.12 -17.81 -19.28
CA GLY A 47 -5.32 -16.40 -19.57
C GLY A 47 -6.67 -15.84 -19.10
N PHE A 48 -7.36 -16.53 -18.18
CA PHE A 48 -8.59 -16.00 -17.56
C PHE A 48 -8.35 -14.65 -16.89
N LEU A 49 -7.12 -14.39 -16.41
CA LEU A 49 -6.74 -13.16 -15.71
C LEU A 49 -5.76 -12.29 -16.51
N ASN A 50 -5.61 -12.53 -17.82
CA ASN A 50 -4.69 -11.74 -18.66
C ASN A 50 -5.01 -10.24 -18.63
N THR A 51 -6.28 -9.85 -18.53
CA THR A 51 -6.64 -8.43 -18.42
C THR A 51 -6.06 -7.81 -17.14
N ASN A 52 -6.09 -8.51 -16.00
CA ASN A 52 -5.44 -8.03 -14.77
C ASN A 52 -3.93 -7.86 -14.96
N VAL A 53 -3.27 -8.84 -15.60
CA VAL A 53 -1.83 -8.78 -15.92
C VAL A 53 -1.50 -7.59 -16.83
N GLU A 54 -2.26 -7.40 -17.91
CA GLU A 54 -2.08 -6.25 -18.81
C GLU A 54 -2.28 -4.91 -18.09
N GLN A 55 -3.20 -4.87 -17.12
CA GLN A 55 -3.44 -3.69 -16.30
C GLN A 55 -2.31 -3.44 -15.29
N HIS A 56 -1.69 -4.49 -14.71
CA HIS A 56 -0.47 -4.34 -13.92
C HIS A 56 0.62 -3.63 -14.72
N HIS A 57 0.88 -4.13 -15.93
CA HIS A 57 1.93 -3.61 -16.81
C HIS A 57 1.63 -2.18 -17.28
N ALA A 58 0.37 -1.74 -17.21
CA ALA A 58 -0.03 -0.39 -17.58
C ALA A 58 0.27 0.70 -16.52
N PHE A 59 0.37 0.36 -15.24
CA PHE A 59 0.76 1.34 -14.18
C PHE A 59 2.16 1.10 -13.62
N GLU A 60 2.73 -0.10 -13.81
CA GLU A 60 4.06 -0.46 -13.30
C GLU A 60 5.17 0.54 -13.69
N PRO A 61 5.21 1.12 -14.93
CA PRO A 61 6.24 2.09 -15.29
C PRO A 61 6.21 3.36 -14.44
N GLN A 62 5.02 3.89 -14.13
CA GLN A 62 4.87 5.07 -13.28
C GLN A 62 5.20 4.75 -11.83
N LEU A 63 4.85 3.55 -11.35
CA LEU A 63 5.25 3.08 -10.03
C LEU A 63 6.78 3.02 -9.91
N LYS A 64 7.47 2.47 -10.92
CA LYS A 64 8.95 2.47 -10.98
C LYS A 64 9.53 3.88 -11.00
N SER A 65 8.91 4.80 -11.75
CA SER A 65 9.35 6.20 -11.82
C SER A 65 9.25 6.90 -10.45
N LEU A 66 8.19 6.61 -9.70
CA LEU A 66 8.02 7.12 -8.34
C LEU A 66 9.08 6.56 -7.39
N LEU A 67 9.49 5.30 -7.59
CA LEU A 67 10.48 4.60 -6.75
C LEU A 67 11.87 5.18 -7.00
N GLU A 68 12.21 5.33 -8.28
CA GLU A 68 13.46 5.94 -8.70
C GLU A 68 13.57 7.37 -8.18
N TYR A 69 12.50 8.16 -8.29
CA TYR A 69 12.47 9.52 -7.75
C TYR A 69 12.68 9.53 -6.23
N ALA A 70 11.98 8.67 -5.48
CA ALA A 70 12.11 8.57 -4.03
C ALA A 70 13.52 8.15 -3.59
N ASN A 71 14.17 7.25 -4.32
CA ASN A 71 15.50 6.73 -3.97
C ASN A 71 16.66 7.68 -4.34
N HIS A 72 16.49 8.52 -5.37
CA HIS A 72 17.58 9.35 -5.90
C HIS A 72 17.41 10.86 -5.66
N THR A 73 16.25 11.28 -5.15
CA THR A 73 16.00 12.69 -4.82
C THR A 73 16.30 12.94 -3.34
N ASN A 74 17.14 13.92 -3.05
CA ASN A 74 17.35 14.42 -1.68
C ASN A 74 16.38 15.58 -1.39
N HIS A 75 16.27 16.01 -0.12
CA HIS A 75 15.29 17.02 0.30
C HIS A 75 15.45 18.37 -0.40
N VAL A 76 16.66 18.73 -0.83
CA VAL A 76 16.95 19.99 -1.53
C VAL A 76 16.43 19.95 -2.96
N ASN A 77 16.48 18.76 -3.58
CA ASN A 77 16.06 18.53 -4.96
C ASN A 77 14.60 18.06 -5.07
N TYR A 78 13.89 17.95 -3.94
CA TYR A 78 12.49 17.56 -3.92
C TYR A 78 11.62 18.60 -4.63
N ASP A 79 10.75 18.11 -5.50
CA ASP A 79 9.78 18.87 -6.26
C ASP A 79 8.42 18.18 -6.18
N ALA A 80 7.50 18.84 -5.47
CA ALA A 80 6.12 18.37 -5.32
C ALA A 80 5.39 18.30 -6.68
N ALA A 81 5.73 19.15 -7.64
CA ALA A 81 5.09 19.12 -8.96
C ALA A 81 5.45 17.83 -9.71
N THR A 82 6.71 17.37 -9.63
CA THR A 82 7.14 16.08 -10.18
C THR A 82 6.40 14.91 -9.54
N VAL A 83 6.32 14.84 -8.21
CA VAL A 83 5.61 13.75 -7.52
C VAL A 83 4.12 13.72 -7.88
N ARG A 84 3.45 14.88 -7.86
CA ARG A 84 2.03 14.96 -8.26
C ARG A 84 1.82 14.51 -9.70
N ARG A 85 2.68 14.95 -10.63
CA ARG A 85 2.59 14.54 -12.04
C ARG A 85 2.70 13.03 -12.19
N ILE A 86 3.65 12.38 -11.50
CA ILE A 86 3.78 10.91 -11.55
C ILE A 86 2.51 10.22 -11.02
N ILE A 87 1.95 10.72 -9.91
CA ILE A 87 0.70 10.18 -9.34
C ILE A 87 -0.47 10.38 -10.30
N GLU A 88 -0.63 11.57 -10.88
CA GLU A 88 -1.69 11.90 -11.82
C GLU A 88 -1.59 11.07 -13.12
N GLU A 89 -0.37 10.78 -13.58
CA GLU A 89 -0.11 9.91 -14.73
C GLU A 89 -0.41 8.42 -14.41
N MET A 90 -0.14 7.97 -13.19
CA MET A 90 -0.38 6.60 -12.73
C MET A 90 -1.86 6.33 -12.41
N ALA A 91 -2.56 7.32 -11.86
CA ALA A 91 -3.89 7.15 -11.27
C ALA A 91 -4.93 6.51 -12.21
N PRO A 92 -5.04 6.87 -13.50
CA PRO A 92 -6.06 6.31 -14.37
C PRO A 92 -5.94 4.79 -14.59
N SER A 93 -4.72 4.29 -14.83
CA SER A 93 -4.49 2.85 -15.03
C SER A 93 -4.56 2.08 -13.72
N PHE A 94 -4.01 2.65 -12.63
CA PHE A 94 -4.06 2.02 -11.32
C PHE A 94 -5.49 1.93 -10.76
N HIS A 95 -6.29 2.99 -10.89
CA HIS A 95 -7.70 2.97 -10.49
C HIS A 95 -8.52 1.98 -11.31
N ARG A 96 -8.27 1.89 -12.62
CA ARG A 96 -8.93 0.89 -13.47
C ARG A 96 -8.63 -0.53 -12.98
N HIS A 97 -7.35 -0.83 -12.74
CA HIS A 97 -6.94 -2.13 -12.22
C HIS A 97 -7.67 -2.50 -10.92
N LEU A 98 -7.62 -1.62 -9.91
CA LEU A 98 -8.27 -1.85 -8.62
C LEU A 98 -9.79 -2.04 -8.75
N ASN A 99 -10.43 -1.42 -9.74
CA ASN A 99 -11.86 -1.55 -9.97
C ASN A 99 -12.20 -2.84 -10.71
N ASP A 100 -11.56 -3.09 -11.85
CA ASP A 100 -11.84 -4.23 -12.72
C ASP A 100 -11.49 -5.57 -12.05
N GLU A 101 -10.47 -5.59 -11.20
CA GLU A 101 -10.08 -6.80 -10.49
C GLU A 101 -11.18 -7.36 -9.58
N ILE A 102 -12.00 -6.48 -8.98
CA ILE A 102 -13.13 -6.92 -8.15
C ILE A 102 -14.08 -7.78 -8.98
N ASP A 103 -14.45 -7.32 -10.18
CA ASP A 103 -15.33 -8.04 -11.08
C ASP A 103 -14.67 -9.32 -11.62
N SER A 104 -13.38 -9.28 -11.95
CA SER A 104 -12.60 -10.48 -12.33
C SER A 104 -12.64 -11.55 -11.23
N LEU A 105 -12.42 -11.17 -9.97
CA LEU A 105 -12.47 -12.10 -8.83
C LEU A 105 -13.91 -12.61 -8.56
N LEU A 106 -14.91 -11.74 -8.63
CA LEU A 106 -16.32 -12.12 -8.45
C LEU A 106 -16.80 -13.06 -9.56
N SER A 107 -16.31 -12.89 -10.79
CA SER A 107 -16.63 -13.79 -11.91
C SER A 107 -16.20 -15.25 -11.65
N MET A 108 -15.32 -15.49 -10.67
CA MET A 108 -14.89 -16.82 -10.29
C MET A 108 -15.88 -17.56 -9.37
N GLN A 109 -16.94 -16.91 -8.91
CA GLN A 109 -17.96 -17.50 -8.03
C GLN A 109 -18.50 -18.87 -8.50
N PRO A 110 -18.71 -19.14 -9.81
CA PRO A 110 -19.24 -20.42 -10.27
C PRO A 110 -18.26 -21.61 -10.15
N TYR A 111 -16.97 -21.36 -9.92
CA TYR A 111 -15.93 -22.40 -9.90
C TYR A 111 -15.71 -22.96 -8.49
N ASN A 112 -14.76 -23.89 -8.36
CA ASN A 112 -14.46 -24.57 -7.10
C ASN A 112 -13.85 -23.62 -6.05
N GLY A 113 -14.70 -22.98 -5.26
CA GLY A 113 -14.30 -22.02 -4.23
C GLY A 113 -13.34 -22.59 -3.18
N SER A 114 -13.42 -23.88 -2.85
CA SER A 114 -12.50 -24.50 -1.88
C SER A 114 -11.07 -24.62 -2.42
N ALA A 115 -10.94 -24.89 -3.73
CA ALA A 115 -9.66 -24.94 -4.41
C ALA A 115 -9.09 -23.54 -4.64
N LEU A 116 -9.93 -22.57 -5.03
CA LEU A 116 -9.54 -21.15 -5.14
C LEU A 116 -9.05 -20.61 -3.80
N LEU A 117 -9.78 -20.87 -2.71
CA LEU A 117 -9.38 -20.46 -1.36
C LEU A 117 -8.02 -21.07 -0.95
N LYS A 118 -7.72 -22.29 -1.40
CA LYS A 118 -6.41 -22.92 -1.14
C LYS A 118 -5.29 -22.20 -1.88
N VAL A 119 -5.50 -21.79 -3.14
CA VAL A 119 -4.55 -20.98 -3.91
C VAL A 119 -4.32 -19.64 -3.22
N TYR A 120 -5.39 -18.95 -2.85
CA TYR A 120 -5.31 -17.67 -2.12
C TYR A 120 -4.51 -17.79 -0.82
N LYS A 121 -4.82 -18.79 0.02
CA LYS A 121 -4.10 -19.00 1.29
C LYS A 121 -2.62 -19.29 1.10
N HIS A 122 -2.26 -20.01 0.03
CA HIS A 122 -0.87 -20.27 -0.31
C HIS A 122 -0.14 -18.97 -0.68
N CYS A 123 -0.73 -18.17 -1.57
CA CYS A 123 -0.24 -16.85 -1.95
C CYS A 123 -0.10 -15.92 -0.71
N ALA A 124 -1.15 -15.82 0.10
CA ALA A 124 -1.14 -14.99 1.30
C ALA A 124 -0.03 -15.39 2.30
N ALA A 125 0.27 -16.70 2.42
CA ALA A 125 1.37 -17.16 3.26
C ALA A 125 2.74 -16.70 2.73
N GLU A 126 2.94 -16.66 1.41
CA GLU A 126 4.17 -16.12 0.81
C GLU A 126 4.30 -14.62 1.05
N ALA A 127 3.22 -13.85 0.97
CA ALA A 127 3.21 -12.42 1.29
C ALA A 127 3.68 -12.12 2.73
N THR A 128 3.49 -13.04 3.68
CA THR A 128 3.96 -12.86 5.07
C THR A 128 5.48 -12.83 5.23
N LYS A 129 6.25 -13.18 4.19
CA LYS A 129 7.72 -13.17 4.18
C LYS A 129 8.32 -11.78 3.90
N GLN A 130 7.50 -10.80 3.51
CA GLN A 130 7.92 -9.43 3.28
C GLN A 130 8.44 -8.74 4.57
N ASP A 131 9.06 -7.57 4.43
CA ASP A 131 9.67 -6.85 5.54
C ASP A 131 8.66 -6.55 6.66
N LYS A 132 8.87 -7.18 7.81
CA LYS A 132 8.03 -7.07 9.00
C LYS A 132 8.06 -5.68 9.65
N GLN A 133 9.04 -4.84 9.31
CA GLN A 133 9.13 -3.45 9.77
C GLN A 133 8.41 -2.46 8.83
N VAL A 134 8.02 -2.89 7.63
CA VAL A 134 7.32 -2.05 6.63
C VAL A 134 5.88 -2.51 6.46
N VAL A 135 5.66 -3.78 6.07
CA VAL A 135 4.34 -4.25 5.63
C VAL A 135 3.31 -4.26 6.76
N PRO A 136 3.57 -4.85 7.94
CA PRO A 136 2.56 -4.87 9.00
C PRO A 136 2.18 -3.49 9.53
N PRO A 137 3.12 -2.55 9.80
CA PRO A 137 2.75 -1.17 10.15
C PRO A 137 1.92 -0.47 9.07
N MET A 138 2.29 -0.63 7.79
CA MET A 138 1.58 -0.04 6.66
C MET A 138 0.15 -0.58 6.56
N VAL A 139 -0.03 -1.91 6.58
CA VAL A 139 -1.35 -2.56 6.53
C VAL A 139 -2.25 -2.09 7.67
N LEU A 140 -1.71 -1.94 8.89
CA LEU A 140 -2.49 -1.46 10.02
C LEU A 140 -2.95 -0.01 9.86
N GLY A 141 -2.09 0.87 9.33
CA GLY A 141 -2.44 2.28 9.11
C GLY A 141 -3.25 2.55 7.83
N LEU A 142 -3.30 1.61 6.88
CA LEU A 142 -4.20 1.68 5.70
C LEU A 142 -5.61 1.17 6.00
N ARG A 143 -5.82 0.55 7.15
CA ARG A 143 -7.10 -0.05 7.53
C ARG A 143 -8.01 0.96 8.22
N ASP A 144 -9.26 1.03 7.81
CA ASP A 144 -10.33 1.74 8.52
C ASP A 144 -11.34 0.73 9.11
N PHE A 145 -11.46 0.68 10.44
CA PHE A 145 -12.46 -0.16 11.12
C PHE A 145 -13.83 0.50 11.27
N THR A 146 -13.95 1.78 10.94
CA THR A 146 -15.20 2.53 11.02
C THR A 146 -15.99 2.47 9.70
N PHE A 147 -15.30 2.26 8.58
CA PHE A 147 -15.92 2.09 7.28
C PHE A 147 -16.83 0.84 7.26
N GLU A 148 -18.11 1.03 6.92
CA GLU A 148 -19.16 -0.03 6.83
C GLU A 148 -19.27 -0.94 8.07
N GLY A 149 -18.98 -0.43 9.26
CA GLY A 149 -19.02 -1.22 10.50
C GLY A 149 -17.77 -2.09 10.73
N GLY A 150 -16.78 -1.99 9.85
CA GLY A 150 -15.48 -2.64 9.97
C GLY A 150 -15.51 -4.13 9.65
N ASN A 151 -14.32 -4.70 9.48
CA ASN A 151 -14.10 -6.14 9.38
C ASN A 151 -12.98 -6.56 10.33
N GLN A 152 -12.74 -7.86 10.51
CA GLN A 152 -11.64 -8.36 11.35
C GLN A 152 -10.30 -8.47 10.61
N TRP A 153 -10.15 -7.82 9.45
CA TRP A 153 -8.94 -7.89 8.65
C TRP A 153 -7.88 -6.88 9.13
N PRO A 154 -6.58 -7.17 9.04
CA PRO A 154 -6.04 -8.52 8.97
C PRO A 154 -6.37 -9.28 10.27
N SER A 155 -6.65 -10.58 10.13
CA SER A 155 -6.85 -11.47 11.29
C SER A 155 -5.52 -11.69 11.98
N LEU A 156 -5.25 -10.87 13.00
CA LEU A 156 -3.99 -10.90 13.73
C LEU A 156 -4.07 -11.80 14.97
N PRO A 157 -2.98 -12.51 15.31
CA PRO A 157 -2.86 -13.16 16.61
C PRO A 157 -3.02 -12.14 17.75
N PRO A 158 -3.47 -12.57 18.95
CA PRO A 158 -3.50 -11.73 20.13
C PRO A 158 -2.16 -11.01 20.34
N MET A 159 -2.22 -9.74 20.75
CA MET A 159 -1.05 -8.85 20.96
C MET A 159 -0.22 -8.49 19.72
N ALA A 160 -0.45 -9.08 18.54
CA ALA A 160 0.36 -8.76 17.36
C ALA A 160 0.22 -7.29 16.94
N ALA A 161 -0.98 -6.71 16.97
CA ALA A 161 -1.20 -5.29 16.69
C ALA A 161 -0.41 -4.38 17.65
N TRP A 162 -0.31 -4.77 18.92
CA TRP A 162 0.49 -4.06 19.92
C TRP A 162 1.99 -4.14 19.59
N VAL A 163 2.52 -5.34 19.31
CA VAL A 163 3.93 -5.50 18.92
C VAL A 163 4.26 -4.70 17.66
N ILE A 164 3.38 -4.72 16.66
CA ILE A 164 3.54 -3.95 15.42
C ILE A 164 3.59 -2.46 15.75
N SER A 165 2.61 -1.95 16.49
CA SER A 165 2.47 -0.52 16.81
C SER A 165 3.64 0.02 17.62
N TYR A 166 4.12 -0.73 18.61
CA TYR A 166 5.11 -0.24 19.56
C TYR A 166 6.56 -0.66 19.29
N PHE A 167 6.80 -1.64 18.42
CA PHE A 167 8.17 -2.10 18.11
C PHE A 167 8.47 -1.98 16.62
N LEU A 168 7.68 -2.63 15.77
CA LEU A 168 7.99 -2.74 14.34
C LEU A 168 7.80 -1.40 13.61
N ALA A 169 6.78 -0.62 13.99
CA ALA A 169 6.50 0.68 13.40
C ALA A 169 7.56 1.76 13.75
N ARG A 170 8.41 1.54 14.77
CA ARG A 170 9.33 2.60 15.27
C ARG A 170 10.33 3.06 14.21
N ARG A 171 10.87 2.14 13.42
CA ARG A 171 11.94 2.40 12.44
C ARG A 171 11.56 3.48 11.42
N TYR A 172 10.30 3.50 11.00
CA TYR A 172 9.76 4.38 9.96
C TYR A 172 8.62 5.25 10.49
N SER A 173 8.62 5.55 11.79
CA SER A 173 7.54 6.29 12.47
C SER A 173 7.23 7.65 11.84
N GLY A 174 8.24 8.34 11.29
CA GLY A 174 8.05 9.58 10.56
C GLY A 174 7.13 9.46 9.35
N SER A 175 7.12 8.30 8.70
CA SER A 175 6.36 8.02 7.49
C SER A 175 4.91 7.64 7.77
N TRP A 176 4.69 6.94 8.89
CA TRP A 176 3.37 6.42 9.25
C TRP A 176 2.35 7.51 9.60
N ARG A 177 2.79 8.75 9.82
CA ARG A 177 1.90 9.90 10.02
C ARG A 177 1.06 10.23 8.77
N PHE A 178 1.50 9.80 7.59
CA PHE A 178 0.82 10.04 6.31
C PHE A 178 -0.19 8.94 5.96
N LEU A 179 -0.30 7.89 6.78
CA LEU A 179 -1.30 6.85 6.59
C LEU A 179 -2.69 7.38 7.00
N PRO A 180 -3.76 6.92 6.32
CA PRO A 180 -5.12 7.43 6.54
C PRO A 180 -5.69 7.07 7.92
N SER A 181 -5.16 6.04 8.58
CA SER A 181 -5.60 5.60 9.90
C SER A 181 -4.44 5.43 10.88
N ASP A 182 -4.76 5.41 12.18
CA ASP A 182 -3.82 4.92 13.20
C ASP A 182 -3.61 3.40 13.11
N SER A 183 -2.63 2.89 13.84
CA SER A 183 -2.35 1.46 13.90
C SER A 183 -3.48 0.63 14.55
N TRP A 184 -4.51 1.29 15.07
CA TRP A 184 -5.71 0.71 15.64
C TRP A 184 -6.92 0.79 14.69
N GLY A 185 -6.71 1.26 13.45
CA GLY A 185 -7.74 1.35 12.42
C GLY A 185 -8.71 2.52 12.59
N ARG A 186 -8.36 3.56 13.34
CA ARG A 186 -9.15 4.79 13.45
C ARG A 186 -8.68 5.80 12.39
N PRO A 187 -9.59 6.36 11.57
CA PRO A 187 -9.23 7.41 10.62
C PRO A 187 -8.56 8.61 11.29
N ARG A 188 -7.64 9.22 10.56
CA ARG A 188 -6.91 10.43 10.95
C ARG A 188 -7.21 11.55 9.96
N ALA A 189 -7.17 12.78 10.46
CA ALA A 189 -7.09 13.94 9.56
C ALA A 189 -5.76 13.91 8.81
N LEU A 190 -5.75 14.46 7.59
CA LEU A 190 -4.52 14.67 6.84
C LEU A 190 -3.63 15.62 7.63
N ALA A 191 -2.36 15.26 7.82
CA ALA A 191 -1.43 16.01 8.65
C ALA A 191 -1.07 17.42 8.13
N PHE A 192 -1.53 17.80 6.93
CA PHE A 192 -1.25 19.08 6.26
C PHE A 192 -2.45 19.55 5.42
N GLY A 193 -3.66 19.40 5.95
CA GLY A 193 -4.90 19.77 5.25
C GLY A 193 -5.23 21.27 5.36
N PRO A 194 -6.09 21.82 4.49
CA PRO A 194 -6.59 23.19 4.68
C PRO A 194 -7.41 23.25 5.98
N GLY A 195 -6.77 23.74 7.05
CA GLY A 195 -7.27 23.72 8.43
C GLY A 195 -6.18 23.68 9.52
N ASP A 196 -4.94 23.30 9.19
CA ASP A 196 -3.84 23.17 10.16
C ASP A 196 -3.17 24.51 10.57
N ASP A 197 -3.68 25.64 10.09
CA ASP A 197 -3.18 26.99 10.40
C ASP A 197 -3.36 27.38 11.89
N ASN A 198 -4.07 26.59 12.68
CA ASN A 198 -4.50 26.95 14.05
C ASN A 198 -3.83 26.17 15.21
N GLU A 199 -2.89 25.25 14.96
CA GLU A 199 -2.27 24.47 16.06
C GLU A 199 -0.77 24.70 16.25
N ALA A 200 -0.16 25.64 15.52
CA ALA A 200 1.24 26.03 15.70
C ALA A 200 1.46 27.12 16.79
N THR A 201 0.49 27.38 17.67
CA THR A 201 0.60 28.42 18.72
C THR A 201 0.38 27.97 20.17
N MET A 202 0.37 26.67 20.49
CA MET A 202 0.55 26.25 21.89
C MET A 202 1.31 24.92 22.01
N GLY A 203 2.55 25.01 22.47
CA GLY A 203 3.42 23.88 22.80
C GLY A 203 4.89 24.27 22.86
#